data_AF-A0A2M4BII9-F1
#
_entry.id   AF-A0A2M4BII9-F1
#
_cell.length_a   1.000
_cell.length_b   1.000
_cell.length_c   1.000
_cell.angle_alpha   90.00
_cell.angle_beta   90.00
_cell.angle_gamma   90.00
#
_symmetry.space_group_name_H-M   'P 1'
#
loop_
_entity.id
_entity.type
_entity.pdbx_description
1 polymer ?
#
loop_
_entity_poly.entity_id
_entity_poly.type
_entity_poly.pdbx_seq_one_letter_code
_entity_poly.pdbx_strand_id
1 'polypeptide(L)'
;ISSSMSRIMFLILFFCVCICYRAFLRLMTEVEKLKKNMSANSTKLPLNIECFMNEMDVSSSLQRSEMEELCSHLFQRIEKTMRKLLVDSKLNLEDIHSVEIVGGSSRIPAVKQLIEQIFGKPASTTLNQDEAVSRGAALQCAILSPAVRVREFGCTDVQPYPVRISWTDTDGLHDMKVYEQYHAAPFSRLLTVHRKEPVTLNLHYEQNSIPYSDTFIGSYHVKGIKPGANNEPQEVKVKVRINHDGIITISSAVMYERKESEEPVSPTPAANGDQKTGDGGASPDAAPQQPGEDAGKAGEPMDIQEDKKKKVTTKQVELTIESKTHGFAFSELQKYLDEEKKMIGNDFQEKERIDAKNALEEQVYEVREKIQADGLLHPYIEEQDASAICRELEETENWLYEEGESCEKAIYKERLEKLRAKIEPVRIRYEEYSGQEQAFTELGYSIQQTLKAVEQYRAKEPKYEHLTETEMINITEAAQKAQKWYEEARSKLVGIRKTQDVPVKLADIRHETQTLTTCTNSVLNRPKPKPPTPPADQQNGPAPAGNGGGADATTPGGDQHDAPKQTTEDSMDVE
;
A
#
# COMPACT_ATOMS: atom_id res chain seq x y z
N ILE A 1 -45.34 -35.48 -3.18
CA ILE A 1 -43.99 -35.50 -3.80
C ILE A 1 -43.15 -34.32 -3.28
N SER A 2 -43.62 -33.07 -3.32
CA SER A 2 -42.93 -31.89 -2.70
C SER A 2 -42.62 -32.07 -1.18
N SER A 3 -43.57 -32.63 -0.41
CA SER A 3 -43.36 -32.97 1.02
C SER A 3 -42.27 -34.04 1.28
N SER A 4 -41.99 -34.92 0.30
CA SER A 4 -40.98 -35.98 0.46
C SER A 4 -39.56 -35.48 0.15
N MET A 5 -39.36 -34.58 -0.82
CA MET A 5 -38.04 -34.01 -1.10
C MET A 5 -37.54 -33.10 0.02
N SER A 6 -38.41 -32.25 0.61
CA SER A 6 -38.03 -31.47 1.80
C SER A 6 -37.68 -32.36 2.99
N ARG A 7 -38.39 -33.47 3.21
CA ARG A 7 -38.04 -34.42 4.27
C ARG A 7 -36.73 -35.15 4.01
N ILE A 8 -36.43 -35.53 2.76
CA ILE A 8 -35.17 -36.19 2.39
C ILE A 8 -34.00 -35.22 2.51
N MET A 9 -34.12 -33.98 2.03
CA MET A 9 -33.07 -32.96 2.23
C MET A 9 -32.87 -32.62 3.71
N PHE A 10 -33.96 -32.52 4.50
CA PHE A 10 -33.87 -32.27 5.93
C PHE A 10 -33.27 -33.45 6.69
N LEU A 11 -33.61 -34.70 6.33
CA LEU A 11 -32.96 -35.91 6.88
C LEU A 11 -31.50 -35.98 6.47
N ILE A 12 -31.14 -35.65 5.23
CA ILE A 12 -29.74 -35.61 4.78
C ILE A 12 -28.99 -34.53 5.56
N LEU A 13 -29.49 -33.30 5.68
CA LEU A 13 -28.85 -32.23 6.46
C LEU A 13 -28.74 -32.59 7.95
N PHE A 14 -29.78 -33.15 8.56
CA PHE A 14 -29.81 -33.49 9.99
C PHE A 14 -28.91 -34.71 10.29
N PHE A 15 -28.85 -35.72 9.41
CA PHE A 15 -27.91 -36.83 9.56
C PHE A 15 -26.47 -36.43 9.18
N CYS A 16 -26.23 -35.58 8.16
CA CYS A 16 -24.88 -35.17 7.77
C CYS A 16 -24.20 -34.31 8.85
N VAL A 17 -24.92 -33.35 9.42
CA VAL A 17 -24.38 -32.46 10.46
C VAL A 17 -24.09 -33.22 11.77
N CYS A 18 -24.86 -34.26 12.08
CA CYS A 18 -24.68 -35.04 13.31
C CYS A 18 -23.77 -36.27 13.17
N ILE A 19 -23.42 -36.72 11.96
CA ILE A 19 -22.71 -38.01 11.75
C ILE A 19 -21.38 -37.87 11.01
N CYS A 20 -21.23 -36.94 10.05
CA CYS A 20 -19.96 -36.75 9.32
C CYS A 20 -19.78 -35.32 8.78
N TYR A 21 -18.98 -34.51 9.47
CA TYR A 21 -18.69 -33.13 9.09
C TYR A 21 -18.08 -33.00 7.68
N ARG A 22 -17.25 -33.96 7.25
CA ARG A 22 -16.65 -33.97 5.91
C ARG A 22 -17.69 -34.10 4.79
N ALA A 23 -18.69 -34.97 4.98
CA ALA A 23 -19.77 -35.14 4.01
C ALA A 23 -20.61 -33.86 3.90
N PHE A 24 -20.88 -33.20 5.03
CA PHE A 24 -21.59 -31.92 5.05
C PHE A 24 -20.85 -30.83 4.26
N LEU A 25 -19.52 -30.70 4.42
CA LEU A 25 -18.72 -29.74 3.66
C LEU A 25 -18.74 -30.01 2.15
N ARG A 26 -18.69 -31.28 1.74
CA ARG A 26 -18.83 -31.69 0.33
C ARG A 26 -20.18 -31.25 -0.23
N LEU A 27 -21.27 -31.52 0.49
CA LEU A 27 -22.61 -31.06 0.11
C LEU A 27 -22.69 -29.54 0.00
N MET A 28 -22.17 -28.81 0.99
CA MET A 28 -22.19 -27.35 1.01
C MET A 28 -21.47 -26.76 -0.21
N THR A 29 -20.31 -27.32 -0.56
CA THR A 29 -19.52 -26.88 -1.73
C THR A 29 -20.30 -27.07 -3.03
N GLU A 30 -20.90 -28.24 -3.22
CA GLU A 30 -21.65 -28.55 -4.45
C GLU A 30 -22.97 -27.78 -4.53
N VAL A 31 -23.67 -27.58 -3.40
CA VAL A 31 -24.86 -26.72 -3.32
C VAL A 31 -24.52 -25.27 -3.62
N GLU A 32 -23.35 -24.76 -3.20
CA GLU A 32 -22.93 -23.40 -3.53
C GLU A 32 -22.69 -23.23 -5.04
N LYS A 33 -21.99 -24.19 -5.68
CA LYS A 33 -21.80 -24.21 -7.13
C LYS A 33 -23.14 -24.26 -7.86
N LEU A 34 -24.04 -25.14 -7.42
CA LEU A 34 -25.38 -25.26 -7.97
C LEU A 34 -26.16 -23.95 -7.86
N LYS A 35 -26.13 -23.28 -6.70
CA LYS A 35 -26.76 -21.97 -6.49
C LYS A 35 -26.23 -20.90 -7.45
N LYS A 36 -24.91 -20.84 -7.64
CA LYS A 36 -24.27 -19.91 -8.61
C LYS A 36 -24.75 -20.21 -10.03
N ASN A 37 -24.74 -21.48 -10.44
CA ASN A 37 -25.18 -21.90 -11.77
C ASN A 37 -26.68 -21.63 -12.00
N MET A 38 -27.53 -21.81 -10.98
CA MET A 38 -28.95 -21.47 -11.04
C MET A 38 -29.20 -19.97 -11.18
N SER A 39 -28.25 -19.11 -10.79
CA SER A 39 -28.39 -17.66 -11.01
C SER A 39 -28.30 -17.30 -12.50
N ALA A 40 -27.53 -18.06 -13.29
CA ALA A 40 -27.44 -17.93 -14.74
C ALA A 40 -28.53 -18.76 -15.46
N ASN A 41 -28.76 -20.00 -15.04
CA ASN A 41 -29.64 -20.96 -15.72
C ASN A 41 -30.93 -21.23 -14.93
N SER A 42 -32.09 -21.16 -15.60
CA SER A 42 -33.40 -21.40 -14.99
C SER A 42 -33.87 -22.86 -15.08
N THR A 43 -33.15 -23.68 -15.85
CA THR A 43 -33.45 -25.09 -16.07
C THR A 43 -33.02 -25.95 -14.89
N LYS A 44 -33.46 -27.22 -14.90
CA LYS A 44 -33.04 -28.23 -13.93
C LYS A 44 -31.55 -28.52 -14.10
N LEU A 45 -30.79 -28.36 -13.03
CA LEU A 45 -29.33 -28.58 -13.01
C LEU A 45 -28.99 -29.79 -12.14
N PRO A 46 -27.98 -30.59 -12.52
CA PRO A 46 -27.57 -31.76 -11.75
C PRO A 46 -26.80 -31.36 -10.48
N LEU A 47 -26.96 -32.18 -9.43
CA LEU A 47 -26.18 -32.15 -8.20
C LEU A 47 -25.56 -33.54 -8.03
N ASN A 48 -24.29 -33.68 -8.38
CA ASN A 48 -23.57 -34.94 -8.30
C ASN A 48 -22.42 -34.80 -7.31
N ILE A 49 -22.33 -35.71 -6.36
CA ILE A 49 -21.30 -35.73 -5.32
C ILE A 49 -20.74 -37.14 -5.23
N GLU A 50 -19.47 -37.30 -5.62
CA GLU A 50 -18.75 -38.56 -5.53
C GLU A 50 -18.29 -38.84 -4.09
N CYS A 51 -18.27 -40.11 -3.72
CA CYS A 51 -17.87 -40.61 -2.40
C CYS A 51 -18.50 -39.79 -1.26
N PHE A 52 -19.79 -39.44 -1.36
CA PHE A 52 -20.45 -38.54 -0.41
C PHE A 52 -20.33 -39.04 1.03
N MET A 53 -20.63 -40.32 1.26
CA MET A 53 -20.43 -40.99 2.54
C MET A 53 -20.31 -42.50 2.32
N ASN A 54 -19.38 -43.17 3.02
CA ASN A 54 -19.17 -44.63 2.93
C ASN A 54 -18.97 -45.13 1.48
N GLU A 55 -18.16 -44.43 0.68
CA GLU A 55 -17.94 -44.73 -0.75
C GLU A 55 -19.23 -44.73 -1.60
N MET A 56 -20.29 -44.05 -1.13
CA MET A 56 -21.53 -43.91 -1.89
C MET A 56 -21.58 -42.57 -2.62
N ASP A 57 -21.85 -42.62 -3.92
CA ASP A 57 -22.12 -41.44 -4.73
C ASP A 57 -23.57 -40.98 -4.57
N VAL A 58 -23.80 -39.68 -4.63
CA VAL A 58 -25.12 -39.07 -4.62
C VAL A 58 -25.33 -38.31 -5.93
N SER A 59 -26.41 -38.63 -6.63
CA SER A 59 -26.86 -37.88 -7.80
C SER A 59 -28.29 -37.38 -7.56
N SER A 60 -28.48 -36.09 -7.77
CA SER A 60 -29.75 -35.40 -7.64
C SER A 60 -29.79 -34.27 -8.67
N SER A 61 -30.84 -33.45 -8.61
CA SER A 61 -30.98 -32.27 -9.45
C SER A 61 -31.94 -31.28 -8.81
N LEU A 62 -31.74 -30.00 -9.10
CA LEU A 62 -32.55 -28.90 -8.57
C LEU A 62 -32.77 -27.86 -9.66
N GLN A 63 -33.97 -27.30 -9.70
CA GLN A 63 -34.31 -26.16 -10.55
C GLN A 63 -34.37 -24.86 -9.74
N ARG A 64 -34.11 -23.72 -10.40
CA ARG A 64 -34.19 -22.39 -9.78
C ARG A 64 -35.50 -22.15 -9.02
N SER A 65 -36.65 -22.48 -9.61
CA SER A 65 -37.95 -22.27 -8.97
C SER A 65 -38.11 -23.06 -7.68
N GLU A 66 -37.57 -24.28 -7.63
CA GLU A 66 -37.57 -25.11 -6.42
C GLU A 66 -36.68 -24.50 -5.33
N MET A 67 -35.49 -23.99 -5.72
CA MET A 67 -34.63 -23.25 -4.79
C MET A 67 -35.31 -21.99 -4.27
N GLU A 68 -35.98 -21.24 -5.15
CA GLU A 68 -36.66 -20.01 -4.76
C GLU A 68 -37.83 -20.28 -3.81
N GLU A 69 -38.57 -21.38 -4.01
CA GLU A 69 -39.61 -21.84 -3.09
C GLU A 69 -39.03 -22.23 -1.72
N LEU A 70 -37.94 -23.00 -1.69
CA LEU A 70 -37.23 -23.38 -0.45
C LEU A 70 -36.73 -22.14 0.33
N CYS A 71 -36.29 -21.11 -0.39
CA CYS A 71 -35.78 -19.86 0.18
C CYS A 71 -36.82 -18.74 0.31
N SER A 72 -38.10 -19.01 0.06
CA SER A 72 -39.20 -18.02 0.08
C SER A 72 -39.22 -17.15 1.34
N HIS A 73 -39.05 -17.77 2.52
CA HIS A 73 -38.99 -17.08 3.80
C HIS A 73 -37.80 -16.08 3.91
N LEU A 74 -36.68 -16.33 3.22
CA LEU A 74 -35.55 -15.41 3.17
C LEU A 74 -35.85 -14.21 2.27
N PHE A 75 -36.49 -14.43 1.11
CA PHE A 75 -36.90 -13.34 0.23
C PHE A 75 -37.94 -12.42 0.90
N GLN A 76 -38.88 -12.98 1.66
CA GLN A 76 -39.80 -12.18 2.48
C GLN A 76 -39.07 -11.30 3.51
N ARG A 77 -37.97 -11.79 4.10
CA ARG A 77 -37.13 -10.98 5.00
C ARG A 77 -36.42 -9.85 4.24
N ILE A 78 -35.93 -10.11 3.03
CA ILE A 78 -35.31 -9.08 2.18
C ILE A 78 -36.33 -7.99 1.85
N GLU A 79 -37.53 -8.37 1.40
CA GLU A 79 -38.63 -7.45 1.11
C GLU A 79 -38.95 -6.57 2.33
N LYS A 80 -39.13 -7.18 3.50
CA LYS A 80 -39.43 -6.45 4.75
C LYS A 80 -38.34 -5.43 5.07
N THR A 81 -37.06 -5.78 4.88
CA THR A 81 -35.93 -4.87 5.12
C THR A 81 -35.93 -3.70 4.14
N MET A 82 -36.12 -3.95 2.84
CA MET A 82 -36.16 -2.88 1.82
C MET A 82 -37.35 -1.93 2.03
N ARG A 83 -38.52 -2.46 2.39
CA ARG A 83 -39.69 -1.63 2.73
C ARG A 83 -39.46 -0.79 4.00
N LYS A 84 -38.83 -1.38 5.02
CA LYS A 84 -38.45 -0.65 6.24
C LYS A 84 -37.46 0.49 5.92
N LEU A 85 -36.48 0.25 5.04
CA LEU A 85 -35.53 1.26 4.60
C LEU A 85 -36.23 2.48 3.98
N LEU A 86 -37.24 2.27 3.11
CA LEU A 86 -38.02 3.37 2.53
C LEU A 86 -38.69 4.22 3.62
N VAL A 87 -39.34 3.56 4.58
CA VAL A 87 -39.99 4.24 5.72
C VAL A 87 -38.97 5.01 6.56
N ASP A 88 -37.84 4.39 6.88
CA ASP A 88 -36.82 4.98 7.76
C ASP A 88 -36.07 6.13 7.06
N SER A 89 -35.85 6.05 5.74
CA SER A 89 -35.22 7.10 4.93
C SER A 89 -36.08 8.36 4.78
N LYS A 90 -37.41 8.24 4.98
CA LYS A 90 -38.41 9.29 4.75
C LYS A 90 -38.40 9.85 3.31
N LEU A 91 -37.88 9.07 2.35
CA LEU A 91 -37.87 9.40 0.93
C LEU A 91 -39.08 8.77 0.24
N ASN A 92 -39.58 9.46 -0.79
CA ASN A 92 -40.57 8.89 -1.69
C ASN A 92 -39.86 8.08 -2.79
N LEU A 93 -40.59 7.19 -3.46
CA LEU A 93 -40.05 6.39 -4.56
C LEU A 93 -39.56 7.24 -5.75
N GLU A 94 -40.14 8.43 -5.92
CA GLU A 94 -39.76 9.40 -6.95
C GLU A 94 -38.41 10.08 -6.67
N ASP A 95 -38.01 10.18 -5.40
CA ASP A 95 -36.73 10.77 -4.98
C ASP A 95 -35.55 9.84 -5.30
N ILE A 96 -35.82 8.56 -5.55
CA ILE A 96 -34.79 7.55 -5.82
C ILE A 96 -34.46 7.57 -7.31
N HIS A 97 -33.25 8.01 -7.65
CA HIS A 97 -32.81 8.05 -9.04
C HIS A 97 -32.53 6.65 -9.61
N SER A 98 -31.66 5.89 -8.94
CA SER A 98 -31.23 4.54 -9.33
C SER A 98 -31.08 3.64 -8.11
N VAL A 99 -31.09 2.32 -8.33
CA VAL A 99 -30.84 1.31 -7.29
C VAL A 99 -29.63 0.49 -7.72
N GLU A 100 -28.45 0.79 -7.19
CA GLU A 100 -27.22 0.03 -7.47
C GLU A 100 -27.12 -1.19 -6.55
N ILE A 101 -26.75 -2.34 -7.12
CA ILE A 101 -26.56 -3.59 -6.36
C ILE A 101 -25.08 -3.97 -6.29
N VAL A 102 -24.65 -4.42 -5.11
CA VAL A 102 -23.32 -4.96 -4.84
C VAL A 102 -23.41 -6.27 -4.05
N GLY A 103 -22.34 -7.07 -4.10
CA GLY A 103 -22.24 -8.35 -3.41
C GLY A 103 -22.81 -9.53 -4.20
N GLY A 104 -22.12 -10.68 -4.15
CA GLY A 104 -22.40 -11.82 -5.04
C GLY A 104 -23.81 -12.41 -4.95
N SER A 105 -24.48 -12.34 -3.80
CA SER A 105 -25.86 -12.84 -3.64
C SER A 105 -26.91 -11.96 -4.32
N SER A 106 -26.60 -10.70 -4.66
CA SER A 106 -27.50 -9.82 -5.43
C SER A 106 -27.69 -10.27 -6.88
N ARG A 107 -26.85 -11.21 -7.37
CA ARG A 107 -26.95 -11.82 -8.70
C ARG A 107 -28.15 -12.74 -8.85
N ILE A 108 -28.75 -13.19 -7.74
CA ILE A 108 -29.92 -14.07 -7.75
C ILE A 108 -31.11 -13.33 -8.41
N PRO A 109 -31.73 -13.89 -9.47
CA PRO A 109 -32.82 -13.22 -10.19
C PRO A 109 -34.00 -12.79 -9.32
N ALA A 110 -34.42 -13.62 -8.35
CA ALA A 110 -35.48 -13.25 -7.40
C ALA A 110 -35.17 -11.95 -6.63
N VAL A 111 -33.91 -11.70 -6.25
CA VAL A 111 -33.52 -10.46 -5.55
C VAL A 111 -33.70 -9.24 -6.46
N LYS A 112 -33.32 -9.35 -7.74
CA LYS A 112 -33.50 -8.27 -8.72
C LYS A 112 -34.98 -7.97 -9.00
N GLN A 113 -35.80 -9.02 -9.09
CA GLN A 113 -37.25 -8.88 -9.25
C GLN A 113 -37.90 -8.21 -8.03
N LEU A 114 -37.48 -8.58 -6.82
CA LEU A 114 -37.94 -7.94 -5.58
C LEU A 114 -37.59 -6.45 -5.56
N ILE A 115 -36.38 -6.08 -6.00
CA ILE A 115 -35.97 -4.67 -6.10
C ILE A 115 -36.90 -3.92 -7.06
N GLU A 116 -37.13 -4.45 -8.26
CA GLU A 116 -38.00 -3.81 -9.24
C GLU A 116 -39.45 -3.68 -8.73
N GLN A 117 -39.96 -4.70 -8.04
CA GLN A 117 -41.30 -4.67 -7.44
C GLN A 117 -41.43 -3.63 -6.32
N ILE A 118 -40.39 -3.40 -5.52
CA ILE A 118 -40.43 -2.49 -4.36
C ILE A 118 -40.12 -1.05 -4.76
N PHE A 119 -39.10 -0.84 -5.61
CA PHE A 119 -38.61 0.49 -5.98
C PHE A 119 -39.17 0.99 -7.32
N GLY A 120 -39.87 0.13 -8.08
CA GLY A 120 -40.41 0.47 -9.40
C GLY A 120 -39.33 0.73 -10.47
N LYS A 121 -38.08 0.31 -10.21
CA LYS A 121 -36.90 0.60 -11.03
C LYS A 121 -36.03 -0.64 -11.15
N PRO A 122 -35.43 -0.91 -12.32
CA PRO A 122 -34.52 -2.04 -12.48
C PRO A 122 -33.25 -1.81 -11.65
N ALA A 123 -32.70 -2.91 -11.11
CA ALA A 123 -31.42 -2.90 -10.42
C ALA A 123 -30.29 -2.53 -11.40
N SER A 124 -29.52 -1.50 -11.06
CA SER A 124 -28.37 -1.01 -11.81
C SER A 124 -27.08 -1.72 -11.38
N THR A 125 -26.17 -1.89 -12.33
CA THR A 125 -24.91 -2.63 -12.15
C THR A 125 -23.74 -1.84 -12.73
N THR A 126 -23.76 -0.52 -12.54
CA THR A 126 -22.70 0.37 -13.05
C THR A 126 -21.39 0.13 -12.29
N LEU A 127 -21.52 -0.27 -11.03
CA LEU A 127 -20.41 -0.63 -10.17
C LEU A 127 -20.02 -2.11 -10.34
N ASN A 128 -18.72 -2.39 -10.21
CA ASN A 128 -18.26 -3.78 -10.08
C ASN A 128 -18.80 -4.37 -8.77
N GLN A 129 -19.60 -5.42 -8.86
CA GLN A 129 -20.34 -5.99 -7.73
C GLN A 129 -19.46 -6.67 -6.68
N ASP A 130 -18.26 -7.12 -7.05
CA ASP A 130 -17.33 -7.82 -6.15
C ASP A 130 -16.30 -6.86 -5.55
N GLU A 131 -15.92 -5.81 -6.28
CA GLU A 131 -14.81 -4.92 -5.90
C GLU A 131 -15.24 -3.54 -5.41
N ALA A 132 -16.49 -3.12 -5.62
CA ALA A 132 -16.91 -1.76 -5.26
C ALA A 132 -16.66 -1.43 -3.78
N VAL A 133 -16.89 -2.39 -2.88
CA VAL A 133 -16.67 -2.23 -1.45
C VAL A 133 -15.18 -2.09 -1.12
N SER A 134 -14.33 -2.96 -1.67
CA SER A 134 -12.88 -2.92 -1.41
C SER A 134 -12.21 -1.69 -2.03
N ARG A 135 -12.64 -1.27 -3.23
CA ARG A 135 -12.19 -0.02 -3.86
C ARG A 135 -12.60 1.20 -3.06
N GLY A 136 -13.83 1.24 -2.53
CA GLY A 136 -14.29 2.30 -1.63
C GLY A 136 -13.45 2.36 -0.34
N ALA A 137 -13.14 1.21 0.26
CA ALA A 137 -12.28 1.13 1.44
C ALA A 137 -10.84 1.61 1.14
N ALA A 138 -10.27 1.21 0.00
CA ALA A 138 -8.94 1.68 -0.43
C ALA A 138 -8.92 3.19 -0.68
N LEU A 139 -9.97 3.75 -1.29
CA LEU A 139 -10.13 5.19 -1.47
C LEU A 139 -10.21 5.91 -0.12
N GLN A 140 -10.98 5.39 0.84
CA GLN A 140 -11.06 5.96 2.19
C GLN A 140 -9.71 5.90 2.90
N CYS A 141 -8.95 4.80 2.75
CA CYS A 141 -7.59 4.69 3.26
C CYS A 141 -6.66 5.75 2.64
N ALA A 142 -6.76 5.98 1.33
CA ALA A 142 -6.01 7.03 0.65
C ALA A 142 -6.39 8.45 1.11
N ILE A 143 -7.67 8.71 1.38
CA ILE A 143 -8.15 9.99 1.96
C ILE A 143 -7.53 10.25 3.34
N LEU A 144 -7.38 9.20 4.16
CA LEU A 144 -6.79 9.29 5.50
C LEU A 144 -5.26 9.36 5.49
N SER A 145 -4.62 8.94 4.40
CA SER A 145 -3.16 8.90 4.31
C SER A 145 -2.59 10.29 4.02
N PRO A 146 -1.63 10.78 4.83
CA PRO A 146 -0.96 12.06 4.55
C PRO A 146 -0.02 12.00 3.33
N ALA A 147 0.33 10.79 2.86
CA ALA A 147 1.29 10.59 1.78
C ALA A 147 0.66 10.69 0.37
N VAL A 148 -0.67 10.56 0.25
CA VAL A 148 -1.36 10.53 -1.03
C VAL A 148 -2.36 11.68 -1.08
N ARG A 149 -2.33 12.46 -2.16
CA ARG A 149 -3.33 13.51 -2.39
C ARG A 149 -4.43 12.98 -3.30
N VAL A 150 -5.63 12.86 -2.77
CA VAL A 150 -6.83 12.49 -3.52
C VAL A 150 -7.78 13.67 -3.65
N ARG A 151 -8.76 13.58 -4.56
CA ARG A 151 -9.83 14.56 -4.67
C ARG A 151 -10.64 14.59 -3.38
N GLU A 152 -10.99 15.80 -2.93
CA GLU A 152 -11.85 15.96 -1.75
C GLU A 152 -13.19 15.26 -1.96
N PHE A 153 -13.48 14.31 -1.07
CA PHE A 153 -14.72 13.54 -1.06
C PHE A 153 -15.16 13.37 0.40
N GLY A 154 -16.41 13.75 0.69
CA GLY A 154 -16.99 13.66 2.03
C GLY A 154 -18.11 12.61 2.05
N CYS A 155 -18.06 11.71 3.02
CA CYS A 155 -19.13 10.77 3.32
C CYS A 155 -19.67 11.06 4.73
N THR A 156 -20.99 11.07 4.88
CA THR A 156 -21.68 11.17 6.17
C THR A 156 -22.55 9.93 6.31
N ASP A 157 -22.33 9.17 7.38
CA ASP A 157 -23.11 7.99 7.70
C ASP A 157 -24.13 8.33 8.81
N VAL A 158 -24.91 7.34 9.24
CA VAL A 158 -25.95 7.49 10.27
C VAL A 158 -25.69 6.60 11.47
N GLN A 159 -25.93 7.11 12.67
CA GLN A 159 -25.96 6.36 13.91
C GLN A 159 -27.34 5.68 14.06
N PRO A 160 -27.48 4.35 13.93
CA PRO A 160 -28.79 3.71 13.80
C PRO A 160 -29.64 3.73 15.07
N TYR A 161 -29.02 3.95 16.24
CA TYR A 161 -29.68 3.84 17.54
C TYR A 161 -29.48 5.11 18.37
N PRO A 162 -30.52 5.56 19.12
CA PRO A 162 -30.41 6.69 20.02
C PRO A 162 -29.48 6.37 21.20
N VAL A 163 -28.72 7.38 21.62
CA VAL A 163 -27.66 7.24 22.61
C VAL A 163 -27.88 8.23 23.74
N ARG A 164 -27.75 7.73 24.97
CA ARG A 164 -27.96 8.48 26.20
C ARG A 164 -26.69 8.51 27.02
N ILE A 165 -26.56 9.56 27.83
CA ILE A 165 -25.49 9.74 28.79
C ILE A 165 -26.10 9.92 30.16
N SER A 166 -25.62 9.14 31.13
CA SER A 166 -26.07 9.21 32.51
C SER A 166 -24.90 9.39 33.48
N TRP A 167 -25.16 10.13 34.55
CA TRP A 167 -24.18 10.37 35.61
C TRP A 167 -24.91 10.71 36.92
N THR A 168 -24.26 10.47 38.04
CA THR A 168 -24.86 10.68 39.37
C THR A 168 -24.24 11.90 40.04
N ASP A 169 -25.06 12.73 40.68
CA ASP A 169 -24.64 13.82 41.58
C ASP A 169 -25.26 13.68 42.98
N THR A 170 -24.99 14.66 43.84
CA THR A 170 -25.74 14.89 45.09
C THR A 170 -27.25 14.99 44.87
N ASP A 171 -27.69 15.51 43.71
CA ASP A 171 -29.10 15.73 43.38
C ASP A 171 -29.78 14.49 42.77
N GLY A 172 -29.04 13.39 42.57
CA GLY A 172 -29.54 12.12 42.06
C GLY A 172 -28.95 11.73 40.70
N LEU A 173 -29.65 10.82 40.01
CA LEU A 173 -29.27 10.34 38.68
C LEU A 173 -29.75 11.31 37.61
N HIS A 174 -28.81 11.84 36.83
CA HIS A 174 -29.10 12.57 35.61
C HIS A 174 -28.96 11.64 34.41
N ASP A 175 -29.94 11.68 33.51
CA ASP A 175 -29.92 10.94 32.25
C ASP A 175 -30.45 11.81 31.12
N MET A 176 -29.71 11.88 30.02
CA MET A 176 -30.04 12.74 28.89
C MET A 176 -29.71 12.05 27.57
N LYS A 177 -30.57 12.25 26.57
CA LYS A 177 -30.31 11.81 25.21
C LYS A 177 -29.31 12.73 24.49
N VAL A 178 -28.21 12.15 24.03
CA VAL A 178 -27.11 12.83 23.32
C VAL A 178 -27.29 12.78 21.82
N TYR A 179 -27.71 11.62 21.29
CA TYR A 179 -27.94 11.43 19.86
C TYR A 179 -29.31 10.80 19.64
N GLU A 180 -30.05 11.33 18.68
CA GLU A 180 -31.30 10.73 18.20
C GLU A 180 -31.03 9.53 17.29
N GLN A 181 -32.08 8.77 17.02
CA GLN A 181 -32.02 7.71 16.02
C GLN A 181 -31.69 8.29 14.64
N TYR A 182 -30.79 7.64 13.91
CA TYR A 182 -30.29 8.06 12.59
C TYR A 182 -29.58 9.42 12.58
N HIS A 183 -28.99 9.81 13.71
CA HIS A 183 -28.16 11.02 13.76
C HIS A 183 -26.95 10.91 12.83
N ALA A 184 -26.63 11.96 12.09
CA ALA A 184 -25.47 11.99 11.20
C ALA A 184 -24.15 11.77 11.96
N ALA A 185 -23.25 10.98 11.37
CA ALA A 185 -21.91 10.69 11.86
C ALA A 185 -20.87 10.99 10.76
N PRO A 186 -19.70 11.56 11.11
CA PRO A 186 -19.24 11.92 12.46
C PRO A 186 -19.89 13.20 12.99
N PHE A 187 -20.11 13.27 14.31
CA PHE A 187 -20.61 14.48 14.96
C PHE A 187 -20.10 14.59 16.40
N SER A 188 -19.97 15.82 16.91
CA SER A 188 -19.59 16.08 18.31
C SER A 188 -20.61 16.95 19.01
N ARG A 189 -21.12 16.49 20.14
CA ARG A 189 -22.01 17.25 21.02
C ARG A 189 -21.27 17.68 22.28
N LEU A 190 -21.29 18.97 22.58
CA LEU A 190 -20.71 19.53 23.79
C LEU A 190 -21.78 19.57 24.89
N LEU A 191 -21.45 19.01 26.05
CA LEU A 191 -22.29 18.99 27.23
C LEU A 191 -21.59 19.75 28.35
N THR A 192 -22.34 20.57 29.08
CA THR A 192 -21.83 21.28 30.25
C THR A 192 -22.37 20.61 31.51
N VAL A 193 -21.47 20.21 32.41
CA VAL A 193 -21.80 19.64 33.73
C VAL A 193 -21.11 20.47 34.80
N HIS A 194 -21.82 20.83 35.86
CA HIS A 194 -21.24 21.55 36.99
C HIS A 194 -20.79 20.55 38.05
N ARG A 195 -19.49 20.55 38.42
CA ARG A 195 -18.92 19.55 39.34
C ARG A 195 -17.85 20.14 40.27
N LYS A 196 -17.76 19.57 41.48
CA LYS A 196 -16.69 19.83 42.45
C LYS A 196 -15.66 18.71 42.52
N GLU A 197 -16.08 17.49 42.21
CA GLU A 197 -15.31 16.25 42.36
C GLU A 197 -15.31 15.45 41.05
N PRO A 198 -14.40 14.47 40.90
CA PRO A 198 -14.40 13.54 39.77
C PRO A 198 -15.77 12.93 39.51
N VAL A 199 -16.15 12.82 38.23
CA VAL A 199 -17.46 12.31 37.82
C VAL A 199 -17.32 11.13 36.86
N THR A 200 -18.18 10.13 37.02
CA THR A 200 -18.27 9.01 36.09
C THR A 200 -19.48 9.20 35.18
N LEU A 201 -19.23 9.27 33.88
CA LEU A 201 -20.22 9.42 32.83
C LEU A 201 -20.41 8.09 32.11
N ASN A 202 -21.64 7.61 32.00
CA ASN A 202 -21.95 6.34 31.36
C ASN A 202 -22.73 6.57 30.06
N LEU A 203 -22.17 6.14 28.95
CA LEU A 203 -22.84 6.09 27.66
C LEU A 203 -23.56 4.74 27.52
N HIS A 204 -24.82 4.81 27.11
CA HIS A 204 -25.64 3.64 26.87
C HIS A 204 -26.70 3.92 25.80
N TYR A 205 -27.17 2.86 25.14
CA TYR A 205 -28.31 2.94 24.23
C TYR A 205 -29.60 3.11 25.02
N GLU A 206 -30.59 3.76 24.39
CA GLU A 206 -31.93 3.86 24.98
C GLU A 206 -32.54 2.46 25.18
N GLN A 207 -33.20 2.24 26.33
CA GLN A 207 -33.78 0.94 26.66
C GLN A 207 -34.81 0.51 25.58
N ASN A 208 -34.76 -0.75 25.17
CA ASN A 208 -35.61 -1.33 24.12
C ASN A 208 -35.43 -0.74 22.71
N SER A 209 -34.39 0.07 22.47
CA SER A 209 -34.09 0.62 21.12
C SER A 209 -33.20 -0.27 20.26
N ILE A 210 -32.43 -1.17 20.90
CA ILE A 210 -31.51 -2.11 20.26
C ILE A 210 -32.05 -3.55 20.35
N PRO A 211 -31.66 -4.45 19.42
CA PRO A 211 -32.08 -5.86 19.45
C PRO A 211 -31.32 -6.70 20.50
N TYR A 212 -30.38 -6.10 21.23
CA TYR A 212 -29.53 -6.77 22.21
C TYR A 212 -29.90 -6.36 23.64
N SER A 213 -29.63 -7.23 24.61
CA SER A 213 -29.95 -6.98 26.02
C SER A 213 -29.00 -5.98 26.69
N ASP A 214 -27.75 -5.92 26.25
CA ASP A 214 -26.74 -5.02 26.80
C ASP A 214 -26.79 -3.65 26.10
N THR A 215 -27.15 -2.63 26.86
CA THR A 215 -27.18 -1.23 26.39
C THR A 215 -25.87 -0.50 26.61
N PHE A 216 -24.88 -1.09 27.29
CA PHE A 216 -23.64 -0.44 27.65
C PHE A 216 -22.77 -0.11 26.42
N ILE A 217 -22.33 1.15 26.34
CA ILE A 217 -21.37 1.61 25.33
C ILE A 217 -20.00 1.85 25.98
N GLY A 218 -19.98 2.61 27.07
CA GLY A 218 -18.74 2.94 27.77
C GLY A 218 -18.97 3.72 29.06
N SER A 219 -18.05 3.58 30.00
CA SER A 219 -17.99 4.34 31.25
C SER A 219 -16.72 5.17 31.27
N TYR A 220 -16.85 6.46 31.55
CA TYR A 220 -15.77 7.43 31.45
C TYR A 220 -15.64 8.17 32.78
N HIS A 221 -14.54 7.93 33.48
CA HIS A 221 -14.24 8.55 34.75
C HIS A 221 -13.35 9.77 34.55
N VAL A 222 -13.93 10.95 34.73
CA VAL A 222 -13.26 12.25 34.52
C VAL A 222 -12.60 12.68 35.82
N LYS A 223 -11.26 12.71 35.83
CA LYS A 223 -10.42 13.08 36.98
C LYS A 223 -9.88 14.50 36.86
N GLY A 224 -9.33 15.01 37.96
CA GLY A 224 -8.63 16.31 37.99
C GLY A 224 -9.54 17.53 38.07
N ILE A 225 -10.84 17.32 38.31
CA ILE A 225 -11.79 18.41 38.60
C ILE A 225 -11.42 19.02 39.95
N LYS A 226 -11.20 20.34 39.96
CA LYS A 226 -10.92 21.10 41.17
C LYS A 226 -12.07 22.07 41.44
N PRO A 227 -12.47 22.27 42.70
CA PRO A 227 -13.51 23.24 43.03
C PRO A 227 -13.05 24.67 42.70
N GLY A 228 -14.01 25.55 42.38
CA GLY A 228 -13.76 26.96 42.13
C GLY A 228 -13.35 27.74 43.38
N ALA A 229 -13.04 29.03 43.20
CA ALA A 229 -12.91 29.94 44.33
C ALA A 229 -14.18 29.87 45.20
N ASN A 230 -14.03 29.79 46.52
CA ASN A 230 -15.13 29.59 47.49
C ASN A 230 -15.83 28.21 47.46
N ASN A 231 -15.16 27.16 46.96
CA ASN A 231 -15.70 25.79 46.96
C ASN A 231 -16.98 25.62 46.11
N GLU A 232 -17.12 26.43 45.07
CA GLU A 232 -18.23 26.38 44.11
C GLU A 232 -18.02 25.29 43.04
N PRO A 233 -19.09 24.67 42.50
CA PRO A 233 -18.99 23.76 41.36
C PRO A 233 -18.38 24.47 40.15
N GLN A 234 -17.40 23.85 39.49
CA GLN A 234 -16.85 24.35 38.24
C GLN A 234 -17.62 23.84 37.03
N GLU A 235 -17.64 24.65 35.99
CA GLU A 235 -18.17 24.28 34.68
C GLU A 235 -17.19 23.33 33.97
N VAL A 236 -17.61 22.08 33.79
CA VAL A 236 -16.88 21.06 33.04
C VAL A 236 -17.58 20.84 31.70
N LYS A 237 -16.90 21.17 30.61
CA LYS A 237 -17.38 20.92 29.25
C LYS A 237 -16.87 19.59 28.74
N VAL A 238 -17.79 18.67 28.52
CA VAL A 238 -17.56 17.30 28.06
C VAL A 238 -17.96 17.19 26.59
N LYS A 239 -17.04 16.75 25.74
CA LYS A 239 -17.28 16.55 24.32
C LYS A 239 -17.57 15.07 24.05
N VAL A 240 -18.84 14.74 23.82
CA VAL A 240 -19.24 13.42 23.34
C VAL A 240 -19.13 13.44 21.82
N ARG A 241 -18.54 12.40 21.22
CA ARG A 241 -18.27 12.33 19.78
C ARG A 241 -18.63 10.96 19.21
N ILE A 242 -19.30 10.95 18.06
CA ILE A 242 -19.34 9.82 17.14
C ILE A 242 -18.24 10.05 16.10
N ASN A 243 -17.29 9.14 15.99
CA ASN A 243 -16.20 9.25 15.03
C ASN A 243 -16.63 8.76 13.62
N HIS A 244 -15.69 8.76 12.67
CA HIS A 244 -15.97 8.30 11.30
C HIS A 244 -16.29 6.80 11.21
N ASP A 245 -15.89 6.01 12.22
CA ASP A 245 -16.12 4.56 12.29
C ASP A 245 -17.45 4.22 12.98
N GLY A 246 -18.26 5.23 13.36
CA GLY A 246 -19.49 5.04 14.13
C GLY A 246 -19.26 4.75 15.62
N ILE A 247 -18.02 4.85 16.11
CA ILE A 247 -17.69 4.61 17.53
C ILE A 247 -17.97 5.86 18.34
N ILE A 248 -18.76 5.68 19.40
CA ILE A 248 -19.16 6.75 20.31
C ILE A 248 -18.20 6.80 21.50
N THR A 249 -17.61 7.97 21.74
CA THR A 249 -16.65 8.18 22.82
C THR A 249 -16.83 9.55 23.46
N ILE A 250 -16.27 9.72 24.66
CA ILE A 250 -16.02 11.05 25.23
C ILE A 250 -14.60 11.44 24.84
N SER A 251 -14.47 12.35 23.87
CA SER A 251 -13.17 12.66 23.27
C SER A 251 -12.31 13.60 24.12
N SER A 252 -12.95 14.47 24.90
CA SER A 252 -12.26 15.46 25.73
C SER A 252 -13.19 15.98 26.83
N ALA A 253 -12.62 16.35 27.97
CA ALA A 253 -13.30 17.07 29.03
C ALA A 253 -12.41 18.24 29.46
N VAL A 254 -12.97 19.44 29.52
CA VAL A 254 -12.22 20.67 29.84
C VAL A 254 -12.95 21.48 30.90
N MET A 255 -12.20 22.09 31.81
CA MET A 255 -12.73 23.12 32.71
C MET A 255 -12.00 24.44 32.48
N TYR A 256 -12.58 25.53 32.98
CA TYR A 256 -12.05 26.87 32.82
C TYR A 256 -11.76 27.48 34.20
N GLU A 257 -10.48 27.74 34.49
CA GLU A 257 -10.05 28.40 35.71
C GLU A 257 -9.95 29.91 35.47
N ARG A 258 -10.63 30.72 36.29
CA ARG A 258 -10.44 32.18 36.30
C ARG A 258 -9.19 32.51 37.10
N LYS A 259 -8.20 33.14 36.47
CA LYS A 259 -7.01 33.65 37.15
C LYS A 259 -7.07 35.19 37.14
N GLU A 260 -7.14 35.78 38.33
CA GLU A 260 -6.92 37.22 38.47
C GLU A 260 -5.41 37.47 38.38
N SER A 261 -4.97 38.22 37.37
CA SER A 261 -3.58 38.66 37.23
C SER A 261 -3.54 40.19 37.36
N GLU A 262 -2.83 40.70 38.37
CA GLU A 262 -2.41 42.11 38.41
C GLU A 262 -1.11 42.23 37.62
N GLU A 263 -1.18 42.74 36.39
CA GLU A 263 0.02 43.25 35.71
C GLU A 263 0.05 44.79 35.84
N PRO A 264 1.21 45.40 36.13
CA PRO A 264 1.34 46.85 36.14
C PRO A 264 1.21 47.38 34.72
N VAL A 265 0.29 48.31 34.51
CA VAL A 265 0.09 49.00 33.24
C VAL A 265 1.33 49.84 32.94
N SER A 266 2.06 49.50 31.87
CA SER A 266 3.05 50.41 31.28
C SER A 266 2.32 51.44 30.41
N PRO A 267 2.62 52.76 30.53
CA PRO A 267 1.97 53.77 29.72
C PRO A 267 2.52 53.73 28.29
N THR A 268 1.63 53.59 27.31
CA THR A 268 1.97 53.72 25.88
C THR A 268 2.04 55.21 25.51
N PRO A 269 3.02 55.67 24.70
CA PRO A 269 3.08 57.06 24.25
C PRO A 269 1.97 57.38 23.23
N ALA A 270 1.43 58.60 23.34
CA ALA A 270 0.44 59.15 22.42
C ALA A 270 0.98 59.24 20.98
N ALA A 271 0.12 58.89 20.02
CA ALA A 271 0.36 59.06 18.59
C ALA A 271 0.25 60.54 18.19
N ASN A 272 1.27 61.05 17.49
CA ASN A 272 1.14 62.22 16.62
C ASN A 272 0.68 61.74 15.23
N GLY A 273 -0.36 62.37 14.70
CA GLY A 273 -0.96 62.03 13.42
C GLY A 273 -0.21 62.55 12.21
N ASP A 274 -0.64 62.11 11.02
CA ASP A 274 -1.05 63.04 9.97
C ASP A 274 -1.80 62.35 8.82
N GLN A 275 -2.56 63.19 8.11
CA GLN A 275 -3.05 63.12 6.73
C GLN A 275 -4.30 62.30 6.33
N LYS A 276 -5.35 63.09 6.09
CA LYS A 276 -6.45 62.88 5.13
C LYS A 276 -5.95 62.63 3.71
N THR A 277 -6.60 61.71 3.01
CA THR A 277 -7.30 61.87 1.70
C THR A 277 -8.28 60.68 1.63
N GLY A 278 -9.49 60.71 1.12
CA GLY A 278 -10.26 61.65 0.33
C GLY A 278 -11.30 60.82 -0.42
N ASP A 279 -12.56 61.25 -0.31
CA ASP A 279 -13.65 61.01 -1.27
C ASP A 279 -14.55 59.77 -1.18
N GLY A 280 -15.85 60.03 -1.37
CA GLY A 280 -16.84 59.07 -1.87
C GLY A 280 -17.92 58.55 -0.90
N GLY A 281 -19.05 59.26 -0.77
CA GLY A 281 -20.36 58.62 -0.50
C GLY A 281 -21.32 59.31 0.47
N ALA A 282 -22.13 60.24 -0.06
CA ALA A 282 -23.45 60.63 0.48
C ALA A 282 -24.42 59.42 0.40
N SER A 283 -25.47 59.21 1.20
CA SER A 283 -26.36 60.09 1.98
C SER A 283 -27.15 59.22 3.00
N PRO A 284 -27.95 59.84 3.89
CA PRO A 284 -28.33 59.34 5.21
C PRO A 284 -29.75 58.74 5.27
N ASP A 285 -30.10 58.11 6.39
CA ASP A 285 -31.27 58.60 7.13
C ASP A 285 -31.30 58.13 8.59
N ALA A 286 -31.69 59.07 9.44
CA ALA A 286 -31.63 59.02 10.89
C ALA A 286 -32.99 59.31 11.50
N ALA A 287 -33.32 58.55 12.56
CA ALA A 287 -34.15 58.94 13.72
C ALA A 287 -35.62 59.33 13.42
N PRO A 288 -36.52 59.66 14.39
CA PRO A 288 -36.32 60.17 15.77
C PRO A 288 -37.04 59.33 16.88
N GLN A 289 -36.56 59.26 18.14
CA GLN A 289 -36.77 60.22 19.27
C GLN A 289 -38.26 60.50 19.54
N GLN A 290 -38.82 60.46 20.77
CA GLN A 290 -38.50 61.06 22.09
C GLN A 290 -39.73 60.79 23.03
N PRO A 291 -39.98 61.44 24.19
CA PRO A 291 -39.17 61.92 25.33
C PRO A 291 -39.83 61.64 26.72
N GLY A 292 -39.19 62.09 27.82
CA GLY A 292 -39.81 62.33 29.13
C GLY A 292 -38.81 62.09 30.28
N GLU A 293 -37.92 63.04 30.60
CA GLU A 293 -38.10 64.10 31.62
C GLU A 293 -38.51 63.59 33.02
N ASP A 294 -37.59 63.64 33.98
CA ASP A 294 -37.82 64.39 35.23
C ASP A 294 -36.48 64.83 35.86
N ALA A 295 -36.51 65.99 36.53
CA ALA A 295 -35.37 66.77 36.94
C ALA A 295 -35.21 66.85 38.47
N GLY A 296 -33.95 66.80 38.93
CA GLY A 296 -33.45 67.69 39.99
C GLY A 296 -33.14 67.09 41.37
N LYS A 297 -31.84 67.04 41.73
CA LYS A 297 -31.22 67.95 42.74
C LYS A 297 -29.71 67.71 42.92
N ALA A 298 -29.03 68.82 43.24
CA ALA A 298 -27.61 69.03 43.61
C ALA A 298 -27.05 68.00 44.62
N GLY A 299 -25.76 67.70 44.74
CA GLY A 299 -24.52 68.32 44.27
C GLY A 299 -23.53 68.33 45.45
N GLU A 300 -22.45 67.55 45.40
CA GLU A 300 -21.22 67.61 46.25
C GLU A 300 -20.11 66.74 45.59
N PRO A 301 -18.80 66.94 45.89
CA PRO A 301 -17.70 66.77 44.93
C PRO A 301 -17.24 65.32 44.72
N MET A 302 -16.78 65.06 43.48
CA MET A 302 -16.13 63.82 43.04
C MET A 302 -14.80 63.58 43.77
N ASP A 303 -14.73 62.47 44.50
CA ASP A 303 -13.48 61.79 44.83
C ASP A 303 -13.16 60.87 43.63
N ILE A 304 -12.04 61.10 42.95
CA ILE A 304 -11.60 60.26 41.84
C ILE A 304 -11.04 58.97 42.45
N GLN A 305 -11.90 57.96 42.62
CA GLN A 305 -11.45 56.58 42.77
C GLN A 305 -11.06 56.05 41.39
N GLU A 306 -9.76 55.80 41.20
CA GLU A 306 -9.25 55.00 40.10
C GLU A 306 -9.88 53.60 40.16
N ASP A 307 -10.95 53.38 39.39
CA ASP A 307 -11.48 52.05 39.13
C ASP A 307 -10.45 51.24 38.33
N LYS A 308 -9.63 50.46 39.03
CA LYS A 308 -8.86 49.36 38.46
C LYS A 308 -9.84 48.39 37.78
N LYS A 309 -10.01 48.50 36.46
CA LYS A 309 -10.67 47.46 35.65
C LYS A 309 -9.85 46.17 35.74
N LYS A 310 -10.27 45.26 36.62
CA LYS A 310 -9.76 43.89 36.69
C LYS A 310 -9.99 43.19 35.34
N LYS A 311 -8.93 42.84 34.62
CA LYS A 311 -8.99 41.99 33.43
C LYS A 311 -8.93 40.52 33.88
N VAL A 312 -10.07 39.84 33.89
CA VAL A 312 -10.16 38.41 34.24
C VAL A 312 -9.63 37.58 33.06
N THR A 313 -8.53 36.86 33.26
CA THR A 313 -8.00 35.93 32.26
C THR A 313 -8.48 34.51 32.59
N THR A 314 -9.13 33.85 31.62
CA THR A 314 -9.67 32.50 31.80
C THR A 314 -8.73 31.48 31.16
N LYS A 315 -8.20 30.54 31.95
CA LYS A 315 -7.31 29.47 31.48
C LYS A 315 -8.11 28.18 31.27
N GLN A 316 -8.01 27.59 30.09
CA GLN A 316 -8.55 26.25 29.81
C GLN A 316 -7.65 25.18 30.42
N VAL A 317 -8.24 24.24 31.14
CA VAL A 317 -7.58 23.08 31.75
C VAL A 317 -8.22 21.81 31.18
N GLU A 318 -7.41 20.96 30.54
CA GLU A 318 -7.85 19.66 30.05
C GLU A 318 -7.81 18.63 31.19
N LEU A 319 -8.89 17.86 31.29
CA LEU A 319 -9.10 16.86 32.34
C LEU A 319 -8.71 15.47 31.83
N THR A 320 -8.20 14.63 32.73
CA THR A 320 -7.86 13.24 32.43
C THR A 320 -9.13 12.38 32.42
N ILE A 321 -9.31 11.57 31.38
CA ILE A 321 -10.45 10.66 31.24
C ILE A 321 -9.92 9.22 31.27
N GLU A 322 -10.41 8.42 32.22
CA GLU A 322 -10.22 6.97 32.20
C GLU A 322 -11.47 6.32 31.62
N SER A 323 -11.32 5.55 30.54
CA SER A 323 -12.44 4.91 29.86
C SER A 323 -12.45 3.41 30.07
N LYS A 324 -13.61 2.86 30.39
CA LYS A 324 -13.93 1.44 30.31
C LYS A 324 -14.90 1.25 29.14
N THR A 325 -14.48 0.52 28.12
CA THR A 325 -15.29 0.23 26.91
C THR A 325 -15.19 -1.25 26.58
N HIS A 326 -15.82 -1.69 25.48
CA HIS A 326 -15.68 -3.07 24.97
C HIS A 326 -14.33 -3.33 24.27
N GLY A 327 -13.52 -2.29 24.03
CA GLY A 327 -12.18 -2.45 23.45
C GLY A 327 -11.20 -3.10 24.43
N PHE A 328 -10.23 -3.84 23.90
CA PHE A 328 -9.18 -4.48 24.70
C PHE A 328 -8.31 -3.45 25.43
N ALA A 329 -7.87 -3.81 26.65
CA ALA A 329 -6.81 -3.06 27.31
C ALA A 329 -5.49 -3.18 26.53
N PHE A 330 -4.62 -2.17 26.66
CA PHE A 330 -3.33 -2.17 25.98
C PHE A 330 -2.49 -3.43 26.24
N SER A 331 -2.50 -3.95 27.48
CA SER A 331 -1.79 -5.18 27.85
C SER A 331 -2.34 -6.43 27.16
N GLU A 332 -3.65 -6.51 26.96
CA GLU A 332 -4.30 -7.64 26.28
C GLU A 332 -4.05 -7.56 24.77
N LEU A 333 -4.16 -6.37 24.19
CA LEU A 333 -3.85 -6.14 22.79
C LEU A 333 -2.39 -6.49 22.49
N GLN A 334 -1.46 -6.09 23.36
CA GLN A 334 -0.04 -6.44 23.21
C GLN A 334 0.18 -7.95 23.20
N LYS A 335 -0.52 -8.68 24.08
CA LYS A 335 -0.47 -10.14 24.11
C LYS A 335 -0.94 -10.75 22.78
N TYR A 336 -2.09 -10.31 22.24
CA TYR A 336 -2.58 -10.81 20.96
C TYR A 336 -1.66 -10.46 19.79
N LEU A 337 -1.05 -9.27 19.80
CA LEU A 337 -0.06 -8.88 18.80
C LEU A 337 1.19 -9.77 18.84
N ASP A 338 1.64 -10.17 20.03
CA ASP A 338 2.81 -11.03 20.16
C ASP A 338 2.49 -12.49 19.78
N GLU A 339 1.27 -12.96 20.05
CA GLU A 339 0.77 -14.25 19.55
C GLU A 339 0.68 -14.26 18.01
N GLU A 340 0.13 -13.22 17.40
CA GLU A 340 0.05 -13.06 15.94
C GLU A 340 1.43 -13.04 15.28
N LYS A 341 2.37 -12.25 15.82
CA LYS A 341 3.76 -12.23 15.31
C LYS A 341 4.42 -13.60 15.36
N LYS A 342 4.12 -14.41 16.38
CA LYS A 342 4.62 -15.78 16.48
C LYS A 342 4.03 -16.67 15.38
N MET A 343 2.73 -16.55 15.10
CA MET A 343 2.09 -17.29 14.01
C MET A 343 2.65 -16.88 12.64
N ILE A 344 2.78 -15.57 12.37
CA ILE A 344 3.41 -15.06 11.14
C ILE A 344 4.85 -15.57 11.01
N GLY A 345 5.62 -15.58 12.11
CA GLY A 345 6.98 -16.09 12.13
C GLY A 345 7.06 -17.58 11.78
N ASN A 346 6.14 -18.38 12.31
CA ASN A 346 6.05 -19.81 12.00
C ASN A 346 5.65 -20.05 10.54
N ASP A 347 4.66 -19.32 10.01
CA ASP A 347 4.22 -19.42 8.62
C ASP A 347 5.35 -19.04 7.65
N PHE A 348 6.12 -18.00 7.98
CA PHE A 348 7.29 -17.59 7.21
C PHE A 348 8.37 -18.67 7.22
N GLN A 349 8.68 -19.25 8.38
CA GLN A 349 9.67 -20.33 8.48
C GLN A 349 9.25 -21.57 7.69
N GLU A 350 7.98 -21.94 7.75
CA GLU A 350 7.44 -23.08 7.01
C GLU A 350 7.47 -22.82 5.49
N LYS A 351 7.10 -21.61 5.05
CA LYS A 351 7.25 -21.21 3.65
C LYS A 351 8.71 -21.33 3.19
N GLU A 352 9.66 -20.77 3.95
CA GLU A 352 11.07 -20.85 3.59
C GLU A 352 11.62 -22.29 3.58
N ARG A 353 11.07 -23.17 4.41
CA ARG A 353 11.41 -24.61 4.42
C ARG A 353 10.90 -25.28 3.15
N ILE A 354 9.66 -25.03 2.77
CA ILE A 354 9.05 -25.55 1.53
C ILE A 354 9.79 -24.99 0.31
N ASP A 355 10.09 -23.70 0.26
CA ASP A 355 10.84 -23.07 -0.83
C ASP A 355 12.24 -23.70 -0.96
N ALA A 356 12.93 -24.02 0.15
CA ALA A 356 14.22 -24.70 0.12
C ALA A 356 14.12 -26.16 -0.38
N LYS A 357 13.05 -26.88 -0.02
CA LYS A 357 12.77 -28.22 -0.55
C LYS A 357 12.55 -28.17 -2.05
N ASN A 358 11.68 -27.26 -2.51
CA ASN A 358 11.36 -27.08 -3.93
C ASN A 358 12.59 -26.66 -4.74
N ALA A 359 13.45 -25.79 -4.20
CA ALA A 359 14.70 -25.41 -4.86
C ALA A 359 15.68 -26.59 -5.04
N LEU A 360 15.73 -27.52 -4.07
CA LEU A 360 16.51 -28.75 -4.21
C LEU A 360 15.89 -29.67 -5.28
N GLU A 361 14.57 -29.84 -5.25
CA GLU A 361 13.84 -30.65 -6.22
C GLU A 361 14.02 -30.12 -7.65
N GLU A 362 13.87 -28.81 -7.86
CA GLU A 362 14.10 -28.15 -9.15
C GLU A 362 15.54 -28.35 -9.62
N GLN A 363 16.53 -28.18 -8.74
CA GLN A 363 17.94 -28.40 -9.08
C GLN A 363 18.20 -29.84 -9.51
N VAL A 364 17.52 -30.82 -8.89
CA VAL A 364 17.66 -32.24 -9.25
C VAL A 364 17.19 -32.48 -10.68
N TYR A 365 16.02 -31.95 -11.06
CA TYR A 365 15.49 -32.06 -12.41
C TYR A 365 16.36 -31.31 -13.44
N GLU A 366 16.76 -30.07 -13.13
CA GLU A 366 17.58 -29.24 -14.01
C GLU A 366 18.94 -29.88 -14.32
N VAL A 367 19.64 -30.40 -13.28
CA VAL A 367 20.95 -31.02 -13.48
C VAL A 367 20.81 -32.33 -14.25
N ARG A 368 19.79 -33.14 -13.97
CA ARG A 368 19.52 -34.39 -14.69
C ARG A 368 19.34 -34.14 -16.18
N GLU A 369 18.51 -33.16 -16.54
CA GLU A 369 18.24 -32.78 -17.93
C GLU A 369 19.53 -32.33 -18.65
N LYS A 370 20.41 -31.62 -17.95
CA LYS A 370 21.64 -31.06 -18.54
C LYS A 370 22.79 -32.07 -18.65
N ILE A 371 22.87 -33.07 -17.77
CA ILE A 371 23.96 -34.06 -17.71
C ILE A 371 23.69 -35.32 -18.52
N GLN A 372 22.43 -35.71 -18.72
CA GLN A 372 22.07 -36.89 -19.51
C GLN A 372 22.65 -36.84 -20.93
N ALA A 373 22.68 -37.96 -21.65
CA ALA A 373 23.41 -38.10 -22.93
C ALA A 373 23.12 -37.00 -23.98
N ASP A 374 21.88 -36.51 -24.05
CA ASP A 374 21.46 -35.46 -24.97
C ASP A 374 21.52 -34.03 -24.38
N GLY A 375 21.99 -33.91 -23.14
CA GLY A 375 22.04 -32.67 -22.37
C GLY A 375 23.24 -31.78 -22.74
N LEU A 376 23.07 -30.47 -22.56
CA LEU A 376 24.05 -29.46 -22.94
C LEU A 376 25.40 -29.57 -22.20
N LEU A 377 25.40 -30.09 -20.96
CA LEU A 377 26.60 -30.23 -20.14
C LEU A 377 27.31 -31.58 -20.35
N HIS A 378 26.64 -32.57 -20.96
CA HIS A 378 27.18 -33.90 -21.17
C HIS A 378 28.54 -33.93 -21.89
N PRO A 379 28.81 -33.13 -22.93
CA PRO A 379 30.12 -33.12 -23.61
C PRO A 379 31.28 -32.59 -22.74
N TYR A 380 30.99 -31.97 -21.60
CA TYR A 380 31.95 -31.27 -20.74
C TYR A 380 32.24 -32.02 -19.44
N ILE A 381 31.73 -33.24 -19.30
CA ILE A 381 31.91 -34.10 -18.13
C ILE A 381 32.40 -35.49 -18.58
N GLU A 382 33.23 -36.14 -17.77
CA GLU A 382 33.63 -37.53 -18.02
C GLU A 382 32.44 -38.47 -17.73
N GLU A 383 32.27 -39.54 -18.53
CA GLU A 383 31.12 -40.45 -18.44
C GLU A 383 30.96 -41.07 -17.03
N GLN A 384 32.09 -41.35 -16.37
CA GLN A 384 32.11 -41.87 -15.00
C GLN A 384 31.56 -40.86 -13.98
N ASP A 385 31.92 -39.58 -14.13
CA ASP A 385 31.45 -38.51 -13.23
C ASP A 385 29.97 -38.18 -13.49
N ALA A 386 29.56 -38.16 -14.76
CA ALA A 386 28.16 -37.98 -15.15
C ALA A 386 27.28 -39.08 -14.55
N SER A 387 27.70 -40.33 -14.67
CA SER A 387 27.00 -41.48 -14.09
C SER A 387 26.92 -41.41 -12.57
N ALA A 388 27.99 -40.98 -11.90
CA ALA A 388 28.00 -40.82 -10.45
C ALA A 388 27.03 -39.71 -9.98
N ILE A 389 26.98 -38.58 -10.69
CA ILE A 389 26.06 -37.48 -10.39
C ILE A 389 24.62 -37.93 -10.65
N CYS A 390 24.31 -38.61 -11.76
CA CYS A 390 22.97 -39.12 -12.03
C CYS A 390 22.46 -40.05 -10.91
N ARG A 391 23.32 -40.93 -10.40
CA ARG A 391 22.96 -41.79 -9.26
C ARG A 391 22.65 -40.98 -8.00
N GLU A 392 23.46 -39.96 -7.70
CA GLU A 392 23.21 -39.07 -6.55
C GLU A 392 21.93 -38.24 -6.70
N LEU A 393 21.58 -37.83 -7.93
CA LEU A 393 20.32 -37.15 -8.23
C LEU A 393 19.13 -38.07 -7.97
N GLU A 394 19.19 -39.33 -8.40
CA GLU A 394 18.18 -40.35 -8.09
C GLU A 394 18.07 -40.62 -6.58
N GLU A 395 19.19 -40.78 -5.89
CA GLU A 395 19.22 -40.94 -4.42
C GLU A 395 18.62 -39.72 -3.71
N THR A 396 18.88 -38.51 -4.21
CA THR A 396 18.35 -37.26 -3.64
C THR A 396 16.85 -37.11 -3.91
N GLU A 397 16.38 -37.48 -5.10
CA GLU A 397 14.96 -37.51 -5.43
C GLU A 397 14.21 -38.50 -4.53
N ASN A 398 14.70 -39.75 -4.43
CA ASN A 398 14.09 -40.74 -3.54
C ASN A 398 14.07 -40.25 -2.08
N TRP A 399 15.17 -39.64 -1.63
CA TRP A 399 15.23 -39.06 -0.28
C TRP A 399 14.19 -37.94 -0.08
N LEU A 400 13.95 -37.08 -1.07
CA LEU A 400 12.93 -36.00 -0.99
C LEU A 400 11.50 -36.53 -0.77
N TYR A 401 11.20 -37.72 -1.28
CA TYR A 401 9.89 -38.39 -1.17
C TYR A 401 9.78 -39.32 0.04
N GLU A 402 10.88 -39.60 0.74
CA GLU A 402 10.91 -40.46 1.91
C GLU A 402 11.36 -39.68 3.17
N GLU A 403 12.56 -39.95 3.67
CA GLU A 403 13.10 -39.36 4.91
C GLU A 403 13.21 -37.82 4.85
N GLY A 404 13.35 -37.27 3.65
CA GLY A 404 13.48 -35.86 3.36
C GLY A 404 12.17 -35.10 3.21
N GLU A 405 10.99 -35.71 3.39
CA GLU A 405 9.71 -35.01 3.16
C GLU A 405 9.52 -33.81 4.10
N SER A 406 9.92 -33.96 5.37
CA SER A 406 9.66 -33.03 6.48
C SER A 406 10.93 -32.64 7.25
N CYS A 407 12.05 -32.43 6.54
CA CYS A 407 13.32 -32.02 7.13
C CYS A 407 13.39 -30.51 7.41
N GLU A 408 14.34 -30.10 8.26
CA GLU A 408 14.64 -28.69 8.50
C GLU A 408 15.22 -28.01 7.25
N LYS A 409 14.94 -26.70 7.10
CA LYS A 409 15.44 -25.86 6.00
C LYS A 409 16.95 -26.00 5.74
N ALA A 410 17.74 -26.08 6.81
CA ALA A 410 19.20 -26.17 6.71
C ALA A 410 19.65 -27.43 5.95
N ILE A 411 18.93 -28.54 6.12
CA ILE A 411 19.26 -29.83 5.49
C ILE A 411 19.06 -29.75 3.97
N TYR A 412 17.95 -29.16 3.51
CA TYR A 412 17.72 -28.96 2.06
C TYR A 412 18.78 -28.06 1.45
N LYS A 413 19.13 -26.96 2.13
CA LYS A 413 20.19 -26.04 1.67
C LYS A 413 21.55 -26.71 1.59
N GLU A 414 21.93 -27.48 2.61
CA GLU A 414 23.22 -28.18 2.61
C GLU A 414 23.31 -29.18 1.45
N ARG A 415 22.25 -29.96 1.20
CA ARG A 415 22.19 -30.89 0.06
C ARG A 415 22.25 -30.15 -1.28
N LEU A 416 21.52 -29.04 -1.41
CA LEU A 416 21.54 -28.20 -2.61
C LEU A 416 22.95 -27.67 -2.91
N GLU A 417 23.64 -27.12 -1.90
CA GLU A 417 25.00 -26.60 -2.07
C GLU A 417 26.01 -27.71 -2.40
N LYS A 418 25.86 -28.91 -1.83
CA LYS A 418 26.69 -30.07 -2.21
C LYS A 418 26.50 -30.47 -3.67
N LEU A 419 25.25 -30.49 -4.15
CA LEU A 419 24.95 -30.81 -5.54
C LEU A 419 25.49 -29.72 -6.48
N ARG A 420 25.30 -28.44 -6.13
CA ARG A 420 25.83 -27.29 -6.88
C ARG A 420 27.35 -27.32 -6.99
N ALA A 421 28.05 -27.62 -5.90
CA ALA A 421 29.51 -27.70 -5.89
C ALA A 421 30.06 -28.76 -6.86
N LYS A 422 29.31 -29.85 -7.10
CA LYS A 422 29.71 -30.91 -8.04
C LYS A 422 29.46 -30.53 -9.50
N ILE A 423 28.38 -29.83 -9.79
CA ILE A 423 28.03 -29.42 -11.16
C ILE A 423 28.80 -28.16 -11.60
N GLU A 424 29.17 -27.28 -10.68
CA GLU A 424 29.76 -25.97 -10.99
C GLU A 424 31.03 -26.06 -11.87
N PRO A 425 31.99 -26.98 -11.64
CA PRO A 425 33.14 -27.13 -12.53
C PRO A 425 32.76 -27.52 -13.97
N VAL A 426 31.67 -28.28 -14.15
CA VAL A 426 31.14 -28.63 -15.48
C VAL A 426 30.51 -27.40 -16.14
N ARG A 427 29.74 -26.62 -15.36
CA ARG A 427 29.10 -25.39 -15.82
C ARG A 427 30.13 -24.36 -16.26
N ILE A 428 31.18 -24.15 -15.46
CA ILE A 428 32.31 -23.28 -15.80
C ILE A 428 32.99 -23.77 -17.07
N ARG A 429 33.30 -25.07 -17.21
CA ARG A 429 33.89 -25.60 -18.44
C ARG A 429 32.99 -25.34 -19.66
N TYR A 430 31.69 -25.60 -19.55
CA TYR A 430 30.72 -25.30 -20.62
C TYR A 430 30.75 -23.82 -21.03
N GLU A 431 30.73 -22.90 -20.07
CA GLU A 431 30.80 -21.46 -20.33
C GLU A 431 32.13 -21.09 -21.02
N GLU A 432 33.25 -21.57 -20.49
CA GLU A 432 34.59 -21.31 -21.02
C GLU A 432 34.74 -21.78 -22.47
N TYR A 433 34.25 -22.97 -22.81
CA TYR A 433 34.32 -23.49 -24.19
C TYR A 433 33.29 -22.86 -25.13
N SER A 434 32.07 -22.57 -24.66
CA SER A 434 31.01 -22.00 -25.51
C SER A 434 31.31 -20.56 -25.91
N GLY A 435 31.93 -19.76 -25.02
CA GLY A 435 32.30 -18.38 -25.31
C GLY A 435 33.61 -18.20 -26.10
N GLN A 436 34.40 -19.27 -26.26
CA GLN A 436 35.79 -19.17 -26.71
C GLN A 436 35.91 -18.69 -28.15
N GLU A 437 35.12 -19.27 -29.05
CA GLU A 437 35.15 -18.95 -30.47
C GLU A 437 34.82 -17.48 -30.72
N GLN A 438 33.79 -16.98 -30.04
CA GLN A 438 33.41 -15.58 -30.11
C GLN A 438 34.52 -14.67 -29.55
N ALA A 439 35.08 -14.99 -28.38
CA ALA A 439 36.14 -14.17 -27.78
C ALA A 439 37.40 -14.08 -28.66
N PHE A 440 37.82 -15.18 -29.29
CA PHE A 440 38.92 -15.14 -30.26
C PHE A 440 38.56 -14.39 -31.53
N THR A 441 37.31 -14.47 -31.99
CA THR A 441 36.85 -13.70 -33.16
C THR A 441 36.93 -12.20 -32.88
N GLU A 442 36.51 -11.76 -31.70
CA GLU A 442 36.60 -10.36 -31.26
C GLU A 442 38.07 -9.88 -31.15
N LEU A 443 38.95 -10.68 -30.55
CA LEU A 443 40.38 -10.38 -30.48
C LEU A 443 41.00 -10.27 -31.88
N GLY A 444 40.73 -11.25 -32.74
CA GLY A 444 41.23 -11.28 -34.11
C GLY A 444 40.76 -10.08 -34.94
N TYR A 445 39.49 -9.70 -34.78
CA TYR A 445 38.93 -8.51 -35.40
C TYR A 445 39.63 -7.24 -34.90
N SER A 446 39.84 -7.11 -33.58
CA SER A 446 40.56 -5.97 -32.99
C SER A 446 41.98 -5.84 -33.55
N ILE A 447 42.73 -6.96 -33.64
CA ILE A 447 44.06 -7.00 -34.26
C ILE A 447 44.01 -6.54 -35.72
N GLN A 448 43.07 -7.07 -36.50
CA GLN A 448 42.93 -6.71 -37.91
C GLN A 448 42.59 -5.23 -38.09
N GLN A 449 41.72 -4.66 -37.26
CA GLN A 449 41.38 -3.24 -37.30
C GLN A 449 42.58 -2.36 -36.96
N THR A 450 43.36 -2.71 -35.93
CA THR A 450 44.59 -1.97 -35.58
C THR A 450 45.60 -2.02 -36.72
N LEU A 451 45.86 -3.18 -37.31
CA LEU A 451 46.79 -3.32 -38.43
C LEU A 451 46.33 -2.55 -39.68
N LYS A 452 45.03 -2.58 -39.98
CA LYS A 452 44.45 -1.79 -41.08
C LYS A 452 44.62 -0.29 -40.85
N ALA A 453 44.42 0.20 -39.62
CA ALA A 453 44.65 1.61 -39.29
C ALA A 453 46.12 2.01 -39.50
N VAL A 454 47.06 1.12 -39.16
CA VAL A 454 48.51 1.33 -39.42
C VAL A 454 48.81 1.41 -40.92
N GLU A 455 48.22 0.54 -41.74
CA GLU A 455 48.38 0.59 -43.20
C GLU A 455 47.83 1.88 -43.79
N GLN A 456 46.66 2.33 -43.34
CA GLN A 456 46.04 3.58 -43.78
C GLN A 456 46.86 4.82 -43.37
N TYR A 457 47.50 4.80 -42.19
CA TYR A 457 48.48 5.83 -41.82
C TYR A 457 49.68 5.81 -42.77
N ARG A 458 50.23 4.64 -43.11
CA ARG A 458 51.35 4.51 -44.06
C ARG A 458 50.99 4.97 -45.47
N ALA A 459 49.72 4.79 -45.86
CA ALA A 459 49.15 5.31 -47.10
C ALA A 459 48.89 6.83 -47.06
N LYS A 460 49.20 7.51 -45.95
CA LYS A 460 49.00 8.95 -45.71
C LYS A 460 47.54 9.39 -45.87
N GLU A 461 46.59 8.61 -45.34
CA GLU A 461 45.19 9.02 -45.34
C GLU A 461 45.00 10.31 -44.49
N PRO A 462 44.18 11.28 -44.95
CA PRO A 462 44.02 12.60 -44.30
C PRO A 462 43.56 12.56 -42.84
N LYS A 463 42.97 11.44 -42.41
CA LYS A 463 42.46 11.24 -41.05
C LYS A 463 43.55 10.92 -40.02
N TYR A 464 44.77 10.60 -40.46
CA TYR A 464 45.88 10.21 -39.57
C TYR A 464 47.11 11.13 -39.65
N GLU A 465 47.06 12.24 -40.40
CA GLU A 465 48.17 13.18 -40.59
C GLU A 465 48.71 13.80 -39.29
N HIS A 466 47.89 13.85 -38.24
CA HIS A 466 48.24 14.45 -36.95
C HIS A 466 48.84 13.47 -35.94
N LEU A 467 48.92 12.18 -36.28
CA LEU A 467 49.52 11.15 -35.43
C LEU A 467 51.04 11.08 -35.65
N THR A 468 51.79 10.81 -34.58
CA THR A 468 53.25 10.69 -34.66
C THR A 468 53.68 9.29 -35.10
N GLU A 469 54.85 9.22 -35.73
CA GLU A 469 55.45 7.94 -36.13
C GLU A 469 55.70 7.03 -34.92
N THR A 470 56.09 7.59 -33.76
CA THR A 470 56.28 6.87 -32.50
C THR A 470 54.98 6.25 -31.97
N GLU A 471 53.86 6.99 -32.01
CA GLU A 471 52.56 6.45 -31.59
C GLU A 471 52.11 5.29 -32.50
N MET A 472 52.39 5.40 -33.80
CA MET A 472 52.06 4.34 -34.76
C MET A 472 52.94 3.10 -34.58
N ILE A 473 54.22 3.27 -34.23
CA ILE A 473 55.11 2.17 -33.84
C ILE A 473 54.56 1.45 -32.61
N ASN A 474 54.16 2.19 -31.57
CA ASN A 474 53.64 1.61 -30.33
C ASN A 474 52.37 0.75 -30.55
N ILE A 475 51.40 1.23 -31.35
CA ILE A 475 50.20 0.42 -31.63
C ILE A 475 50.50 -0.75 -32.58
N THR A 476 51.51 -0.62 -33.45
CA THR A 476 51.98 -1.73 -34.30
C THR A 476 52.61 -2.83 -33.44
N GLU A 477 53.47 -2.47 -32.49
CA GLU A 477 54.08 -3.41 -31.53
C GLU A 477 53.02 -4.06 -30.64
N ALA A 478 52.03 -3.30 -30.16
CA ALA A 478 50.91 -3.84 -29.40
C ALA A 478 50.08 -4.84 -30.22
N ALA A 479 49.78 -4.54 -31.49
CA ALA A 479 49.07 -5.45 -32.39
C ALA A 479 49.88 -6.72 -32.68
N GLN A 480 51.21 -6.60 -32.90
CA GLN A 480 52.09 -7.76 -33.11
C GLN A 480 52.20 -8.63 -31.85
N LYS A 481 52.27 -8.02 -30.67
CA LYS A 481 52.26 -8.74 -29.38
C LYS A 481 50.94 -9.49 -29.19
N ALA A 482 49.81 -8.83 -29.45
CA ALA A 482 48.49 -9.44 -29.37
C ALA A 482 48.31 -10.57 -30.41
N GLN A 483 48.81 -10.39 -31.64
CA GLN A 483 48.82 -11.43 -32.68
C GLN A 483 49.64 -12.64 -32.27
N LYS A 484 50.83 -12.43 -31.72
CA LYS A 484 51.67 -13.53 -31.21
C LYS A 484 50.97 -14.26 -30.06
N TRP A 485 50.39 -13.53 -29.12
CA TRP A 485 49.62 -14.12 -28.02
C TRP A 485 48.41 -14.90 -28.55
N TYR A 486 47.68 -14.38 -29.53
CA TYR A 486 46.54 -15.03 -30.17
C TYR A 486 46.94 -16.39 -30.78
N GLU A 487 48.06 -16.45 -31.50
CA GLU A 487 48.57 -17.69 -32.09
C GLU A 487 49.03 -18.69 -31.03
N GLU A 488 49.77 -18.23 -30.02
CA GLU A 488 50.20 -19.05 -28.88
C GLU A 488 49.01 -19.61 -28.10
N ALA A 489 48.01 -18.77 -27.81
CA ALA A 489 46.79 -19.16 -27.13
C ALA A 489 45.97 -20.19 -27.93
N ARG A 490 45.78 -19.98 -29.24
CA ARG A 490 45.09 -20.96 -30.09
C ARG A 490 45.85 -22.27 -30.20
N SER A 491 47.19 -22.22 -30.24
CA SER A 491 48.00 -23.44 -30.29
C SER A 491 47.82 -24.32 -29.06
N LYS A 492 47.65 -23.72 -27.88
CA LYS A 492 47.39 -24.43 -26.63
C LYS A 492 46.03 -25.14 -26.61
N LEU A 493 45.07 -24.70 -27.42
CA LEU A 493 43.72 -25.27 -27.47
C LEU A 493 43.58 -26.45 -28.44
N VAL A 494 44.58 -26.69 -29.28
CA VAL A 494 44.55 -27.79 -30.24
C VAL A 494 44.61 -29.14 -29.52
N GLY A 495 43.59 -29.98 -29.76
CA GLY A 495 43.56 -31.36 -29.26
C GLY A 495 43.15 -31.51 -27.80
N ILE A 496 42.71 -30.44 -27.13
CA ILE A 496 42.18 -30.53 -25.76
C ILE A 496 40.78 -31.15 -25.77
N ARG A 497 40.54 -32.06 -24.82
CA ARG A 497 39.22 -32.65 -24.60
C ARG A 497 38.33 -31.67 -23.85
N LYS A 498 37.07 -31.56 -24.26
CA LYS A 498 36.06 -30.69 -23.61
C LYS A 498 35.83 -30.99 -22.13
N THR A 499 36.19 -32.19 -21.69
CA THR A 499 36.18 -32.62 -20.28
C THR A 499 37.36 -32.08 -19.46
N GLN A 500 38.29 -31.35 -20.06
CA GLN A 500 39.42 -30.75 -19.34
C GLN A 500 39.25 -29.25 -19.22
N ASP A 501 39.78 -28.68 -18.13
CA ASP A 501 39.83 -27.24 -17.95
C ASP A 501 40.59 -26.58 -19.09
N VAL A 502 40.06 -25.45 -19.54
CA VAL A 502 40.63 -24.70 -20.65
C VAL A 502 41.94 -24.05 -20.18
N PRO A 503 43.07 -24.22 -20.90
CA PRO A 503 44.35 -23.64 -20.52
C PRO A 503 44.44 -22.13 -20.71
N VAL A 504 43.53 -21.54 -21.49
CA VAL A 504 43.41 -20.10 -21.73
C VAL A 504 41.97 -19.71 -21.44
N LYS A 505 41.73 -18.95 -20.36
CA LYS A 505 40.37 -18.61 -19.94
C LYS A 505 39.79 -17.51 -20.82
N LEU A 506 38.47 -17.44 -20.89
CA LEU A 506 37.74 -16.35 -21.52
C LEU A 506 38.14 -14.99 -20.98
N ALA A 507 38.36 -14.90 -19.66
CA ALA A 507 38.83 -13.69 -19.01
C ALA A 507 40.16 -13.20 -19.59
N ASP A 508 41.09 -14.12 -19.89
CA ASP A 508 42.40 -13.78 -20.45
C ASP A 508 42.26 -13.23 -21.88
N ILE A 509 41.44 -13.88 -22.71
CA ILE A 509 41.19 -13.45 -24.10
C ILE A 509 40.53 -12.06 -24.14
N ARG A 510 39.54 -11.86 -23.27
CA ARG A 510 38.86 -10.55 -23.12
C ARG A 510 39.80 -9.48 -22.62
N HIS A 511 40.68 -9.81 -21.68
CA HIS A 511 41.68 -8.89 -21.17
C HIS A 511 42.67 -8.44 -22.26
N GLU A 512 43.17 -9.37 -23.08
CA GLU A 512 44.03 -9.03 -24.23
C GLU A 512 43.29 -8.18 -25.26
N THR A 513 42.04 -8.50 -25.57
CA THR A 513 41.19 -7.71 -26.47
C THR A 513 41.01 -6.28 -25.96
N GLN A 514 40.70 -6.13 -24.67
CA GLN A 514 40.52 -4.82 -24.05
C GLN A 514 41.83 -4.03 -24.01
N THR A 515 42.95 -4.69 -23.72
CA THR A 515 44.28 -4.06 -23.69
C THR A 515 44.65 -3.50 -25.06
N LEU A 516 44.51 -4.30 -26.12
CA LEU A 516 44.77 -3.86 -27.49
C LEU A 516 43.83 -2.75 -27.93
N THR A 517 42.53 -2.88 -27.65
CA THR A 517 41.52 -1.90 -28.04
C THR A 517 41.74 -0.57 -27.34
N THR A 518 42.08 -0.59 -26.04
CA THR A 518 42.38 0.62 -25.26
C THR A 518 43.64 1.31 -25.79
N CYS A 519 44.71 0.56 -26.04
CA CYS A 519 45.94 1.09 -26.62
C CYS A 519 45.68 1.73 -28.00
N THR A 520 44.96 1.02 -28.87
CA THR A 520 44.64 1.48 -30.22
C THR A 520 43.77 2.74 -30.20
N ASN A 521 42.68 2.74 -29.41
CA ASN A 521 41.77 3.87 -29.32
C ASN A 521 42.42 5.11 -28.69
N SER A 522 43.36 4.93 -27.75
CA SER A 522 44.09 6.05 -27.14
C SER A 522 44.88 6.86 -28.17
N VAL A 523 45.32 6.21 -29.25
CA VAL A 523 46.07 6.82 -30.34
C VAL A 523 45.14 7.28 -31.47
N LEU A 524 44.27 6.40 -31.97
CA LEU A 524 43.44 6.70 -33.16
C LEU A 524 42.38 7.78 -32.90
N ASN A 525 41.87 7.91 -31.67
CA ASN A 525 40.84 8.90 -31.34
C ASN A 525 41.42 10.24 -30.84
N ARG A 526 42.74 10.45 -30.95
CA ARG A 526 43.36 11.72 -30.58
C ARG A 526 42.87 12.84 -31.53
N PRO A 527 42.33 13.96 -31.03
CA PRO A 527 41.82 15.04 -31.88
C PRO A 527 42.94 15.79 -32.61
N LYS A 528 42.66 16.29 -33.81
CA LYS A 528 43.59 17.11 -34.61
C LYS A 528 43.98 18.39 -33.84
N PRO A 529 45.26 18.81 -33.86
CA PRO A 529 45.69 20.10 -33.28
C PRO A 529 44.89 21.26 -33.90
N LYS A 530 44.40 22.18 -33.08
CA LYS A 530 43.78 23.41 -33.59
C LYS A 530 44.83 24.25 -34.35
N PRO A 531 44.52 24.81 -35.53
CA PRO A 531 45.45 25.67 -36.26
C PRO A 531 45.82 26.92 -35.43
N PRO A 532 47.05 27.44 -35.56
CA PRO A 532 47.49 28.62 -34.80
C PRO A 532 46.73 29.86 -35.27
N THR A 533 46.15 30.59 -34.32
CA THR A 533 45.56 31.91 -34.56
C THR A 533 46.66 32.88 -35.02
N PRO A 534 46.50 33.61 -36.14
CA PRO A 534 47.53 34.53 -36.62
C PRO A 534 47.77 35.71 -35.65
N PRO A 535 48.99 36.31 -35.62
CA PRO A 535 49.29 37.46 -34.78
C PRO A 535 48.54 38.71 -35.27
N ALA A 536 48.02 39.51 -34.33
CA ALA A 536 47.43 40.80 -34.62
C ALA A 536 48.53 41.86 -34.89
N ASP A 537 48.49 42.50 -36.06
CA ASP A 537 49.28 43.70 -36.36
C ASP A 537 48.53 44.97 -35.96
N GLN A 538 49.27 45.90 -35.34
CA GLN A 538 48.82 47.21 -34.88
C GLN A 538 48.85 48.26 -36.01
N GLN A 539 47.79 49.07 -36.13
CA GLN A 539 47.91 50.49 -36.49
C GLN A 539 46.76 51.33 -35.88
N ASN A 540 47.16 52.40 -35.18
CA ASN A 540 46.40 53.39 -34.38
C ASN A 540 45.33 54.16 -35.19
N GLY A 541 44.22 54.74 -34.70
CA GLY A 541 43.61 55.14 -33.41
C GLY A 541 42.39 56.05 -33.75
N PRO A 542 41.63 56.74 -32.86
CA PRO A 542 41.78 56.92 -31.41
C PRO A 542 40.52 56.55 -30.57
N ALA A 543 40.72 56.41 -29.26
CA ALA A 543 39.68 56.40 -28.21
C ALA A 543 39.47 57.88 -27.71
N PRO A 544 38.59 58.23 -26.74
CA PRO A 544 37.91 57.37 -25.76
C PRO A 544 36.50 57.80 -25.27
N ALA A 545 35.82 56.90 -24.55
CA ALA A 545 35.07 57.13 -23.30
C ALA A 545 34.23 55.87 -23.05
N GLY A 546 34.19 55.22 -21.89
CA GLY A 546 34.75 55.51 -20.57
C GLY A 546 33.97 54.67 -19.56
N ASN A 547 34.68 54.06 -18.62
CA ASN A 547 34.22 53.35 -17.40
C ASN A 547 33.30 52.12 -17.58
N GLY A 548 33.54 50.97 -16.96
CA GLY A 548 34.52 50.62 -15.93
C GLY A 548 33.86 49.73 -14.86
N GLY A 549 34.29 48.47 -14.79
CA GLY A 549 34.50 47.74 -13.52
C GLY A 549 33.36 46.88 -12.95
N GLY A 550 33.71 45.64 -12.59
CA GLY A 550 33.05 44.80 -11.58
C GLY A 550 32.41 43.53 -12.16
N ALA A 551 33.18 42.47 -12.46
CA ALA A 551 33.61 41.41 -11.53
C ALA A 551 32.45 40.48 -11.13
N ASP A 552 32.31 39.38 -11.88
CA ASP A 552 31.57 38.20 -11.45
C ASP A 552 32.58 37.12 -11.07
N ALA A 553 32.58 36.79 -9.79
CA ALA A 553 33.16 35.60 -9.22
C ALA A 553 32.00 34.85 -8.56
N THR A 554 31.69 33.64 -9.00
CA THR A 554 31.63 32.46 -8.12
C THR A 554 31.20 31.21 -8.87
N THR A 555 31.93 30.13 -8.57
CA THR A 555 31.67 28.71 -8.78
C THR A 555 30.23 28.32 -8.41
N PRO A 556 29.66 27.22 -8.95
CA PRO A 556 29.80 25.94 -8.24
C PRO A 556 29.88 24.71 -9.17
N GLY A 557 30.30 23.58 -8.59
CA GLY A 557 30.34 22.28 -9.26
C GLY A 557 29.06 21.46 -9.13
N GLY A 558 29.04 20.35 -9.88
CA GLY A 558 28.18 19.17 -9.70
C GLY A 558 26.97 19.10 -10.62
N ASP A 559 27.02 18.31 -11.71
CA ASP A 559 26.51 16.93 -11.68
C ASP A 559 26.58 16.21 -13.04
N GLN A 560 26.61 14.88 -12.95
CA GLN A 560 26.63 13.87 -13.99
C GLN A 560 25.36 13.89 -14.87
N HIS A 561 25.46 13.55 -16.15
CA HIS A 561 24.44 12.73 -16.80
C HIS A 561 24.89 12.05 -18.11
N ASP A 562 24.49 10.78 -18.17
CA ASP A 562 24.64 9.79 -19.22
C ASP A 562 23.66 9.97 -20.40
N ALA A 563 23.99 9.32 -21.52
CA ALA A 563 23.41 9.38 -22.86
C ALA A 563 22.00 8.75 -23.02
N PRO A 564 21.26 9.04 -24.13
CA PRO A 564 19.97 8.42 -24.42
C PRO A 564 20.06 7.19 -25.33
N LYS A 565 19.29 6.14 -25.00
CA LYS A 565 18.88 5.05 -25.90
C LYS A 565 17.39 5.18 -26.21
N GLN A 566 17.06 4.96 -27.49
CA GLN A 566 15.69 4.76 -28.00
C GLN A 566 15.15 3.40 -27.56
N THR A 567 13.87 3.34 -27.20
CA THR A 567 13.08 2.10 -27.06
C THR A 567 11.77 2.26 -27.82
N THR A 568 11.50 1.27 -28.68
CA THR A 568 10.24 0.98 -29.34
C THR A 568 9.26 0.32 -28.36
N GLU A 569 7.99 0.71 -28.47
CA GLU A 569 6.83 0.15 -27.77
C GLU A 569 6.49 -1.26 -28.30
N ASP A 570 6.03 -2.14 -27.42
CA ASP A 570 5.03 -3.15 -27.77
C ASP A 570 4.18 -3.52 -26.55
N SER A 571 2.87 -3.61 -26.81
CA SER A 571 1.79 -3.91 -25.87
C SER A 571 1.68 -5.42 -25.57
N MET A 572 1.26 -5.79 -24.37
CA MET A 572 0.67 -7.11 -24.11
C MET A 572 -0.68 -6.97 -23.42
N ASP A 573 -1.69 -7.47 -24.12
CA ASP A 573 -2.98 -7.91 -23.57
C ASP A 573 -2.80 -9.11 -22.64
N VAL A 574 -3.71 -9.21 -21.67
CA VAL A 574 -3.83 -10.31 -20.71
C VAL A 574 -5.16 -11.01 -21.00
N GLU A 575 -5.10 -12.31 -21.28
CA GLU A 575 -6.19 -13.27 -20.98
C GLU A 575 -5.79 -14.10 -19.76
#